data_AF-A0A8C0ZV96-F1
#
_entry.id   AF-A0A8C0ZV96-F1
#
_cell.length_a   1.000
_cell.length_b   1.000
_cell.length_c   1.000
_cell.angle_alpha   90.00
_cell.angle_beta   90.00
_cell.angle_gamma   90.00
#
_symmetry.space_group_name_H-M   'P 1'
#
loop_
_entity.id
_entity.type
_entity.pdbx_description
1 polymer ?
#
loop_
_entity_poly.entity_id
_entity_poly.type
_entity_poly.pdbx_seq_one_letter_code
_entity_poly.pdbx_strand_id
1 'polypeptide(L)'
;EKGEKECKKNAHLKNLKTFKECRQLERQLVMQNEMRERQMAMQIAWSREFLKYFGTFFGISTISLTVGAIKQKKPALLFPIVPLSFVFIYQYDLGYGTLLQRMKSEAEDILETEKSKLQLPKGMITFEALEQVRREQSKFFIEK
;
A
#
# COMPACT_ATOMS: atom_id res chain seq x y z
N GLU A 1 6.94 47.50 -34.79
CA GLU A 1 8.07 46.77 -34.13
C GLU A 1 7.89 46.45 -32.64
N LYS A 2 7.50 47.40 -31.77
CA LYS A 2 7.32 47.14 -30.32
C LYS A 2 6.27 46.06 -29.98
N GLY A 3 5.09 46.12 -30.61
CA GLY A 3 4.01 45.14 -30.36
C GLY A 3 4.33 43.71 -30.82
N GLU A 4 5.14 43.55 -31.87
CA GLU A 4 5.56 42.21 -32.36
C GLU A 4 6.60 41.58 -31.41
N LYS A 5 7.49 42.39 -30.84
CA LYS A 5 8.48 41.95 -29.83
C LYS A 5 7.79 41.54 -28.53
N GLU A 6 6.74 42.25 -28.09
CA GLU A 6 5.94 41.87 -26.92
C GLU A 6 5.10 40.60 -27.15
N CYS A 7 4.49 40.45 -28.33
CA CYS A 7 3.76 39.23 -28.70
C CYS A 7 4.68 38.00 -28.68
N LYS A 8 5.87 38.09 -29.29
CA LYS A 8 6.88 37.02 -29.28
C LYS A 8 7.38 36.70 -27.86
N LYS A 9 7.58 37.72 -27.01
CA LYS A 9 7.99 37.53 -25.61
C LYS A 9 6.91 36.85 -24.77
N ASN A 10 5.64 37.22 -24.95
CA ASN A 10 4.51 36.59 -24.26
C ASN A 10 4.27 35.14 -24.71
N ALA A 11 4.42 34.85 -26.01
CA ALA A 11 4.35 33.50 -26.53
C ALA A 11 5.47 32.60 -25.97
N HIS A 12 6.71 33.09 -25.96
CA HIS A 12 7.84 32.36 -25.38
C HIS A 12 7.68 32.11 -23.87
N LEU A 13 7.18 33.10 -23.12
CA LEU A 13 6.94 32.95 -21.68
C LEU A 13 5.82 31.94 -21.40
N LYS A 14 4.75 31.92 -22.22
CA LYS A 14 3.69 30.90 -22.15
C LYS A 14 4.26 29.51 -22.44
N ASN A 15 4.98 29.34 -23.54
CA ASN A 15 5.61 28.07 -23.90
C ASN A 15 6.58 27.57 -22.82
N LEU A 16 7.36 28.47 -22.21
CA LEU A 16 8.27 28.13 -21.11
C LEU A 16 7.52 27.70 -19.84
N LYS A 17 6.40 28.34 -19.51
CA LYS A 17 5.55 27.95 -18.37
C LYS A 17 4.91 26.58 -18.61
N THR A 18 4.27 26.39 -19.76
CA THR A 18 3.67 25.10 -20.14
C THR A 18 4.70 23.98 -20.17
N PHE A 19 5.90 24.24 -20.69
CA PHE A 19 6.97 23.25 -20.70
C PHE A 19 7.50 22.90 -19.30
N LYS A 20 7.56 23.87 -18.38
CA LYS A 20 7.93 23.62 -16.98
C LYS A 20 6.87 22.81 -16.25
N GLU A 21 5.60 23.12 -16.46
CA GLU A 21 4.46 22.38 -15.90
C GLU A 21 4.42 20.94 -16.43
N CYS A 22 4.58 20.74 -17.75
CA CYS A 22 4.71 19.41 -18.35
C CYS A 22 5.87 18.60 -17.76
N ARG A 23 7.05 19.23 -17.63
CA ARG A 23 8.23 18.57 -17.04
C ARG A 23 8.04 18.22 -15.56
N GLN A 24 7.31 19.03 -14.80
CA GLN A 24 6.99 18.74 -13.40
C GLN A 24 6.01 17.56 -13.28
N LEU A 25 4.98 17.52 -14.13
CA LEU A 25 4.02 16.41 -14.17
C LEU A 25 4.67 15.09 -14.60
N GLU A 26 5.53 15.11 -15.61
CA GLU A 26 6.26 13.93 -16.08
C GLU A 26 7.15 13.33 -14.96
N ARG A 27 7.84 14.19 -14.20
CA ARG A 27 8.61 13.76 -13.02
C ARG A 27 7.75 13.16 -11.93
N GLN A 28 6.56 13.72 -11.68
CA GLN A 28 5.62 13.18 -10.69
C GLN A 28 5.12 11.80 -11.10
N LEU A 29 4.79 11.60 -12.38
CA LEU A 29 4.37 10.31 -12.94
C LEU A 29 5.48 9.26 -12.84
N VAL A 30 6.71 9.62 -13.24
CA VAL A 30 7.86 8.72 -13.14
C VAL A 30 8.14 8.35 -11.68
N MET A 31 8.13 9.33 -10.78
CA MET A 31 8.32 9.10 -9.34
C MET A 31 7.23 8.18 -8.78
N GLN A 32 5.96 8.34 -9.16
CA GLN A 32 4.87 7.48 -8.67
C GLN A 32 5.01 6.04 -9.15
N ASN A 33 5.35 5.83 -10.43
CA ASN A 33 5.57 4.50 -10.97
C ASN A 33 6.75 3.81 -10.28
N GLU A 34 7.85 4.53 -10.11
CA GLU A 34 9.05 4.00 -9.48
C GLU A 34 8.84 3.68 -7.98
N MET A 35 8.11 4.53 -7.25
CA MET A 35 7.74 4.28 -5.86
C MET A 35 6.80 3.07 -5.73
N ARG A 36 5.84 2.91 -6.65
CA ARG A 36 4.94 1.75 -6.69
C ARG A 36 5.71 0.46 -6.94
N GLU A 37 6.58 0.45 -7.93
CA GLU A 37 7.43 -0.70 -8.24
C GLU A 37 8.34 -1.06 -7.07
N ARG A 38 8.95 -0.06 -6.42
CA ARG A 38 9.78 -0.26 -5.22
C ARG A 38 8.99 -0.79 -4.03
N GLN A 39 7.78 -0.28 -3.78
CA GLN A 39 6.91 -0.79 -2.72
C GLN A 39 6.52 -2.25 -2.97
N MET A 40 6.21 -2.62 -4.22
CA MET A 40 5.91 -4.01 -4.57
C MET A 40 7.13 -4.91 -4.45
N ALA A 41 8.29 -4.46 -4.93
CA ALA A 41 9.55 -5.19 -4.79
C ALA A 41 9.91 -5.39 -3.31
N MET A 42 9.69 -4.38 -2.46
CA MET A 42 9.91 -4.46 -1.03
C MET A 42 8.95 -5.46 -0.36
N GLN A 43 7.66 -5.49 -0.72
CA GLN A 43 6.73 -6.49 -0.18
C GLN A 43 7.15 -7.92 -0.54
N ILE A 44 7.57 -8.15 -1.78
CA ILE A 44 8.07 -9.46 -2.23
C ILE A 44 9.36 -9.82 -1.48
N ALA A 45 10.30 -8.88 -1.39
CA ALA A 45 11.56 -9.11 -0.67
C ALA A 45 11.33 -9.41 0.81
N TRP A 46 10.45 -8.66 1.47
CA TRP A 46 10.08 -8.88 2.87
C TRP A 46 9.48 -10.27 3.09
N SER A 47 8.56 -10.69 2.22
CA SER A 47 7.97 -12.03 2.30
C SER A 47 9.03 -13.13 2.12
N ARG A 48 9.98 -12.96 1.19
CA ARG A 48 11.11 -13.89 1.01
C ARG A 48 12.03 -13.97 2.22
N GLU A 49 12.31 -12.84 2.87
CA GLU A 49 13.11 -12.84 4.11
C GLU A 49 12.34 -13.47 5.27
N PHE A 50 11.05 -13.16 5.41
CA PHE A 50 10.18 -13.77 6.42
C PHE A 50 10.19 -15.30 6.32
N LEU A 51 10.05 -15.86 5.11
CA LEU A 51 10.06 -17.31 4.89
C LEU A 51 11.36 -17.98 5.34
N LYS A 52 12.52 -17.33 5.20
CA LYS A 52 13.82 -17.90 5.62
C LYS A 52 13.88 -18.07 7.13
N TYR A 53 13.57 -17.00 7.88
CA TYR A 53 13.64 -17.01 9.34
C TYR A 53 12.49 -17.80 9.95
N PHE A 54 11.26 -17.56 9.49
CA PHE A 54 10.08 -18.24 9.97
C PHE A 54 10.08 -19.72 9.60
N GLY A 55 10.57 -20.10 8.41
CA GLY A 55 10.68 -21.50 8.02
C GLY A 55 11.62 -22.30 8.93
N THR A 56 12.75 -21.70 9.33
CA THR A 56 13.69 -22.31 10.29
C THR A 56 13.03 -22.46 11.67
N PHE A 57 12.38 -21.40 12.16
CA PHE A 57 11.64 -21.42 13.42
C PHE A 57 10.53 -22.48 13.41
N PHE A 58 9.70 -22.49 12.36
CA PHE A 58 8.62 -23.45 12.17
C PHE A 58 9.13 -24.88 12.12
N GLY A 59 10.25 -25.15 11.43
CA GLY A 59 10.90 -26.46 11.42
C GLY A 59 11.33 -26.92 12.82
N ILE A 60 12.00 -26.06 13.58
CA ILE A 60 12.43 -26.38 14.95
C ILE A 60 11.22 -26.59 15.87
N SER A 61 10.22 -25.70 15.79
CA SER A 61 8.99 -25.79 16.59
C SER A 61 8.18 -27.03 16.28
N THR A 62 8.01 -27.40 15.01
CA THR A 62 7.25 -28.60 14.61
C THR A 62 7.92 -29.88 15.10
N ILE A 63 9.24 -30.00 14.99
CA ILE A 63 9.99 -31.14 15.56
C ILE A 63 9.83 -31.16 17.09
N SER A 64 10.02 -30.02 17.75
CA SER A 64 9.94 -29.91 19.22
C SER A 64 8.55 -30.27 19.75
N LEU A 65 7.49 -29.77 19.11
CA LEU A 65 6.10 -30.06 19.45
C LEU A 65 5.72 -31.50 19.12
N THR A 66 6.22 -32.08 18.02
CA THR A 66 5.96 -33.48 17.66
C THR A 66 6.57 -34.43 18.68
N VAL A 67 7.84 -34.21 19.05
CA VAL A 67 8.50 -34.98 20.11
C VAL A 67 7.79 -34.82 21.45
N GLY A 68 7.36 -33.59 21.78
CA GLY A 68 6.57 -33.30 22.99
C GLY A 68 5.21 -34.01 23.01
N ALA A 69 4.49 -34.01 21.89
CA ALA A 69 3.18 -34.65 21.72
C ALA A 69 3.27 -36.17 21.92
N ILE A 70 4.31 -36.81 21.35
CA ILE A 70 4.56 -38.25 21.51
C ILE A 70 4.91 -38.58 22.96
N LYS A 71 5.84 -37.84 23.57
CA LYS A 71 6.28 -38.09 24.95
C LYS A 71 5.17 -37.90 25.98
N GLN A 72 4.35 -36.86 25.81
CA GLN A 72 3.24 -36.56 26.72
C GLN A 72 1.94 -37.29 26.37
N LYS A 73 1.89 -38.02 25.24
CA LYS A 73 0.69 -38.65 24.67
C LYS A 73 -0.49 -37.68 24.51
N LYS A 74 -0.19 -36.41 24.25
CA LYS A 74 -1.17 -35.32 24.10
C LYS A 74 -1.11 -34.76 22.68
N PRO A 75 -1.96 -35.24 21.76
CA PRO A 75 -1.95 -34.76 20.37
C PRO A 75 -2.38 -33.29 20.25
N ALA A 76 -3.06 -32.75 21.25
CA ALA A 76 -3.44 -31.33 21.32
C ALA A 76 -2.24 -30.36 21.25
N LEU A 77 -1.01 -30.81 21.56
CA LEU A 77 0.20 -30.00 21.41
C LEU A 77 0.54 -29.67 19.95
N LEU A 78 -0.04 -30.38 18.98
CA LEU A 78 0.11 -30.11 17.55
C LEU A 78 -0.88 -29.05 17.05
N PHE A 79 -1.88 -28.67 17.85
CA PHE A 79 -2.86 -27.64 17.51
C PHE A 79 -2.24 -26.35 16.92
N PRO A 80 -1.18 -25.75 17.50
CA PRO A 80 -0.57 -24.53 16.93
C PRO A 80 0.13 -24.75 15.59
N ILE A 81 0.45 -25.97 15.18
CA ILE A 81 1.11 -26.24 13.89
C ILE A 81 0.18 -25.92 12.72
N VAL A 82 -1.13 -26.16 12.87
CA VAL A 82 -2.13 -25.93 11.82
C VAL A 82 -2.27 -24.44 11.44
N PRO A 83 -2.51 -23.50 12.38
CA PRO A 83 -2.56 -22.08 12.03
C PRO A 83 -1.20 -21.55 11.56
N LEU A 84 -0.08 -22.04 12.13
CA LEU A 84 1.26 -21.63 11.71
C LEU A 84 1.60 -22.08 10.28
N SER A 85 1.20 -23.30 9.88
CA SER A 85 1.40 -23.79 8.52
C SER A 85 0.56 -23.02 7.51
N PHE A 86 -0.65 -22.61 7.87
CA PHE A 86 -1.49 -21.75 7.03
C PHE A 86 -0.81 -20.41 6.73
N VAL A 87 -0.27 -19.74 7.77
CA VAL A 87 0.49 -18.50 7.60
C VAL A 87 1.73 -18.72 6.73
N PHE A 88 2.44 -19.84 6.92
CA PHE A 88 3.62 -20.17 6.12
C PHE A 88 3.30 -20.31 4.64
N ILE A 89 2.26 -21.08 4.29
CA ILE A 89 1.83 -21.29 2.90
C ILE A 89 1.35 -19.97 2.28
N TYR A 90 0.60 -19.16 3.04
CA TYR A 90 0.17 -17.83 2.59
C TYR A 90 1.36 -16.92 2.25
N GLN A 91 2.35 -16.85 3.14
CA GLN A 91 3.56 -16.07 2.89
C GLN A 91 4.37 -16.64 1.73
N TYR A 92 4.37 -17.95 1.53
CA TYR A 92 5.01 -18.60 0.39
C TYR A 92 4.38 -18.15 -0.94
N ASP A 93 3.05 -18.14 -1.03
CA ASP A 93 2.33 -17.68 -2.22
C ASP A 93 2.47 -16.16 -2.45
N LEU A 94 2.61 -15.35 -1.38
CA LEU A 94 2.94 -13.92 -1.50
C LEU A 94 4.34 -13.66 -2.08
N GLY A 95 5.36 -14.41 -1.63
CA GLY A 95 6.76 -14.14 -1.98
C GLY A 95 7.23 -14.78 -3.30
N TYR A 96 6.62 -15.90 -3.68
CA TYR A 96 7.00 -16.70 -4.85
C TYR A 96 5.84 -16.98 -5.82
N GLY A 97 4.60 -16.91 -5.34
CA GLY A 97 3.42 -17.28 -6.12
C GLY A 97 2.78 -16.10 -6.85
N THR A 98 1.50 -16.27 -7.18
CA THR A 98 0.74 -15.33 -8.04
C THR A 98 -0.23 -14.46 -7.27
N LEU A 99 -0.31 -14.61 -5.94
CA LEU A 99 -1.27 -13.91 -5.10
C LEU A 99 -1.20 -12.38 -5.26
N LEU A 100 0.02 -11.82 -5.26
CA LEU A 100 0.21 -10.38 -5.47
C LEU A 100 -0.24 -9.91 -6.86
N GLN A 101 -0.10 -10.74 -7.89
CA GLN A 101 -0.57 -10.40 -9.23
C GLN A 101 -2.10 -10.46 -9.30
N ARG A 102 -2.73 -11.46 -8.69
CA ARG A 102 -4.19 -11.59 -8.61
C ARG A 102 -4.80 -10.45 -7.83
N MET A 103 -4.23 -10.10 -6.68
CA MET A 103 -4.68 -8.94 -5.88
C MET A 103 -4.59 -7.63 -6.65
N LYS A 104 -3.54 -7.43 -7.45
CA LYS A 104 -3.45 -6.25 -8.32
C LYS A 104 -4.55 -6.24 -9.38
N SER A 105 -4.77 -7.37 -10.05
CA SER A 105 -5.82 -7.51 -11.06
C SER A 105 -7.22 -7.29 -10.47
N GLU A 106 -7.47 -7.79 -9.26
CA GLU A 106 -8.74 -7.59 -8.56
C GLU A 106 -8.91 -6.15 -8.09
N ALA A 107 -7.82 -5.50 -7.64
CA ALA A 107 -7.85 -4.07 -7.32
C ALA A 107 -8.12 -3.19 -8.55
N GLU A 108 -7.57 -3.54 -9.71
CA GLU A 108 -7.85 -2.87 -10.99
C GLU A 108 -9.32 -3.04 -11.38
N ASP A 109 -9.88 -4.25 -11.29
CA ASP A 109 -11.31 -4.51 -11.56
C ASP A 109 -12.23 -3.74 -10.60
N ILE A 110 -11.93 -3.69 -9.30
CA ILE A 110 -12.72 -2.91 -8.33
C ILE A 110 -12.68 -1.41 -8.66
N LEU A 111 -11.53 -0.88 -9.10
CA LEU A 111 -11.39 0.52 -9.49
C LEU A 111 -12.18 0.87 -10.75
N GLU A 112 -12.40 -0.09 -11.65
CA GLU A 112 -13.17 0.10 -12.89
C GLU A 112 -14.67 -0.15 -12.68
N THR A 113 -15.00 -1.29 -12.07
CA THR A 113 -16.36 -1.85 -12.00
C THR A 113 -17.13 -1.36 -10.76
N GLU A 114 -16.43 -1.11 -9.65
CA GLU A 114 -17.07 -0.89 -8.34
C GLU A 114 -16.76 0.48 -7.72
N LYS A 115 -16.60 1.52 -8.54
CA LYS A 115 -16.35 2.91 -8.05
C LYS A 115 -17.35 3.40 -7.01
N SER A 116 -18.58 2.88 -7.01
CA SER A 116 -19.60 3.21 -6.01
C SER A 116 -19.23 2.73 -4.60
N LYS A 117 -18.54 1.59 -4.44
CA LYS A 117 -18.09 1.07 -3.13
C LYS A 117 -16.87 1.82 -2.58
N LEU A 118 -16.13 2.50 -3.45
CA LEU A 118 -14.97 3.31 -3.09
C LEU A 118 -15.32 4.73 -2.65
N GLN A 119 -16.60 5.11 -2.72
CA GLN A 119 -17.06 6.41 -2.24
C GLN A 119 -16.97 6.44 -0.72
N LEU A 120 -16.23 7.43 -0.19
CA LEU A 120 -16.17 7.62 1.25
C LEU A 120 -17.56 7.95 1.81
N PRO A 121 -18.02 7.32 2.90
CA PRO A 121 -19.21 7.77 3.59
C PRO A 121 -18.94 9.19 4.12
N LYS A 122 -19.71 10.16 3.60
CA LYS A 122 -19.59 11.64 3.75
C LYS A 122 -18.80 12.40 2.66
N GLY A 123 -18.35 11.73 1.59
CA GLY A 123 -17.65 12.40 0.47
C GLY A 123 -16.23 12.86 0.83
N MET A 124 -15.59 13.60 -0.07
CA MET A 124 -14.25 14.13 0.19
C MET A 124 -14.29 15.15 1.33
N ILE A 125 -13.30 15.07 2.23
CA ILE A 125 -13.11 16.02 3.32
C ILE A 125 -12.87 17.41 2.71
N THR A 126 -13.92 18.21 2.62
CA THR A 126 -13.85 19.58 2.13
C THR A 126 -13.28 20.47 3.23
N PHE A 127 -12.62 21.56 2.84
CA PHE A 127 -12.02 22.51 3.77
C PHE A 127 -13.02 22.99 4.83
N GLU A 128 -14.29 23.17 4.45
CA GLU A 128 -15.38 23.55 5.36
C GLU A 128 -15.63 22.50 6.45
N ALA A 129 -15.62 21.21 6.11
CA ALA A 129 -15.78 20.12 7.08
C ALA A 129 -14.59 20.07 8.07
N LEU A 130 -13.37 20.37 7.62
CA LEU A 130 -12.19 20.48 8.49
C LEU A 130 -12.26 21.69 9.42
N GLU A 131 -12.68 22.84 8.91
CA GLU A 131 -12.88 24.03 9.75
C GLU A 131 -13.99 23.83 10.78
N GLN A 132 -15.06 23.11 10.43
CA GLN A 132 -16.14 22.79 11.35
C GLN A 132 -15.67 21.87 12.48
N VAL A 133 -14.97 20.77 12.17
CA VAL A 133 -14.36 19.89 13.17
C VAL A 133 -13.37 20.63 14.06
N ARG A 134 -12.57 21.54 13.48
CA ARG A 134 -11.60 22.35 14.24
C ARG A 134 -12.31 23.33 15.18
N ARG A 135 -13.40 23.98 14.75
CA ARG A 135 -14.22 24.86 15.61
C ARG A 135 -14.91 24.10 16.72
N GLU A 136 -15.42 22.90 16.45
CA GLU A 136 -16.05 22.03 17.45
C GLU A 136 -15.04 21.56 18.49
N GLN A 137 -13.83 21.16 18.08
CA GLN A 137 -12.73 20.87 19.01
C GLN A 137 -12.38 22.09 19.87
N SER A 138 -12.23 23.27 19.28
CA SER A 138 -11.91 24.49 20.04
C SER A 138 -12.97 24.82 21.09
N LYS A 139 -14.27 24.64 20.79
CA LYS A 139 -15.34 24.83 21.76
C LYS A 139 -15.26 23.82 22.90
N PHE A 140 -15.01 22.55 22.60
CA PHE A 140 -14.90 21.48 23.59
C PHE A 140 -13.74 21.67 24.58
N PHE A 141 -12.65 22.32 24.15
CA PHE A 141 -11.52 22.67 25.02
C PHE A 141 -11.76 23.91 25.89
N ILE A 142 -12.71 24.77 25.54
CA ILE A 142 -13.06 25.97 26.31
C ILE A 142 -14.10 25.65 27.40
N GLU A 143 -14.87 24.57 27.22
CA GLU A 143 -15.96 24.18 28.14
C GLU A 143 -15.54 23.18 29.23
N LYS A 144 -14.24 22.93 29.40
CA LYS A 144 -13.65 22.02 30.41
C LYS A 144 -12.75 22.77 31.38
#